data_AF-A0A2D7PHN7-F1
#
_entry.id   AF-A0A2D7PHN7-F1
#
_cell.length_a   1.000
_cell.length_b   1.000
_cell.length_c   1.000
_cell.angle_alpha   90.00
_cell.angle_beta   90.00
_cell.angle_gamma   90.00
#
_symmetry.space_group_name_H-M   'P 1'
#
loop_
_entity.id
_entity.type
_entity.pdbx_description
1 polymer ?
#
loop_
_entity_poly.entity_id
_entity_poly.type
_entity_poly.pdbx_seq_one_letter_code
_entity_poly.pdbx_strand_id
1 'polypeptide(L)'
;MLKYSVWYLLQPTNQINRLMMAYSSLFNTCKFPAHINIQCNLDKQEAVDMYHRFKSIDLPFFTGSGNPKIVKHRHYTHYKSGHVDLHTIEQPLCVNGVKIEGIHLPLAYRIDKTFTPMELAHVHPIQRIYDNEISVCVADTNSTDPNEWYIYMQD
;
A
#
# COMPACT_ATOMS: atom_id res chain seq x y z
N MET A 1 5.76 14.24 -4.88
CA MET A 1 4.54 13.91 -5.67
C MET A 1 4.36 12.41 -5.57
N LEU A 2 3.14 11.90 -5.70
CA LEU A 2 3.00 10.51 -6.10
C LEU A 2 2.98 10.52 -7.63
N LYS A 3 3.76 9.64 -8.24
CA LYS A 3 3.84 9.45 -9.69
C LYS A 3 3.44 8.02 -9.98
N TYR A 4 4.36 7.22 -10.50
CA TYR A 4 4.22 5.78 -10.54
C TYR A 4 4.81 5.15 -9.28
N SER A 5 4.22 4.03 -8.89
CA SER A 5 4.69 3.20 -7.78
C SER A 5 4.78 1.74 -8.24
N VAL A 6 5.76 1.01 -7.73
CA VAL A 6 5.88 -0.43 -7.96
C VAL A 6 5.43 -1.14 -6.68
N TRP A 7 4.54 -2.10 -6.83
CA TRP A 7 3.92 -2.82 -5.71
C TRP A 7 4.09 -4.33 -5.86
N TYR A 8 4.06 -5.03 -4.73
CA TYR A 8 3.51 -6.38 -4.69
C TYR A 8 1.99 -6.27 -4.50
N LEU A 9 1.25 -6.51 -5.57
CA LEU A 9 -0.21 -6.55 -5.56
C LEU A 9 -0.67 -7.90 -5.02
N LEU A 10 -1.55 -7.91 -4.04
CA LEU A 10 -2.12 -9.15 -3.53
C LEU A 10 -3.20 -9.65 -4.49
N GLN A 11 -3.20 -10.95 -4.73
CA GLN A 11 -4.20 -11.62 -5.58
C GLN A 11 -5.63 -11.31 -5.09
N PRO A 12 -6.61 -11.13 -5.98
CA PRO A 12 -7.98 -10.75 -5.59
C PRO A 12 -8.65 -11.72 -4.60
N THR A 13 -8.25 -12.99 -4.61
CA THR A 13 -8.75 -14.03 -3.70
C THR A 13 -8.16 -13.96 -2.29
N ASN A 14 -7.07 -13.21 -2.08
CA ASN A 14 -6.41 -13.08 -0.80
C ASN A 14 -7.37 -12.46 0.25
N GLN A 15 -7.43 -13.07 1.43
CA GLN A 15 -8.29 -12.63 2.54
C GLN A 15 -8.07 -11.17 2.98
N ILE A 16 -6.86 -10.63 2.79
CA ILE A 16 -6.53 -9.26 3.13
C ILE A 16 -7.33 -8.26 2.30
N ASN A 17 -7.62 -8.57 1.02
CA ASN A 17 -8.51 -7.75 0.21
C ASN A 17 -9.90 -7.62 0.85
N ARG A 18 -10.45 -8.70 1.42
CA ARG A 18 -11.74 -8.67 2.13
C ARG A 18 -11.65 -7.87 3.43
N LEU A 19 -10.55 -8.02 4.16
CA LEU A 19 -10.29 -7.26 5.38
C LEU A 19 -10.24 -5.75 5.11
N MET A 20 -9.51 -5.34 4.08
CA MET A 20 -9.39 -3.93 3.69
C MET A 20 -10.72 -3.36 3.18
N MET A 21 -11.53 -4.15 2.49
CA MET A 21 -12.89 -3.75 2.13
C MET A 21 -13.77 -3.54 3.38
N ALA A 22 -13.65 -4.40 4.39
CA ALA A 22 -14.35 -4.23 5.66
C ALA A 22 -13.89 -2.96 6.39
N TYR A 23 -12.58 -2.69 6.45
CA TYR A 23 -12.02 -1.46 7.00
C TYR A 23 -12.46 -0.21 6.24
N SER A 24 -12.49 -0.27 4.91
CA SER A 24 -12.98 0.86 4.09
C SER A 24 -14.41 1.24 4.45
N SER A 25 -15.25 0.24 4.74
CA SER A 25 -16.64 0.44 5.13
C SER A 25 -16.75 0.93 6.58
N LEU A 26 -16.03 0.28 7.51
CA LEU A 26 -16.06 0.60 8.93
C LEU A 26 -15.54 2.01 9.23
N PHE A 27 -14.44 2.40 8.57
CA PHE A 27 -13.78 3.68 8.78
C PHE A 27 -14.25 4.76 7.79
N ASN A 28 -15.16 4.45 6.87
CA ASN A 28 -15.60 5.33 5.80
C ASN A 28 -14.40 5.95 5.04
N THR A 29 -13.56 5.08 4.47
CA THR A 29 -12.32 5.46 3.77
C THR A 29 -12.31 4.96 2.33
N CYS A 30 -11.29 5.40 1.57
CA CYS A 30 -11.09 4.98 0.19
C CYS A 30 -10.97 3.45 0.06
N LYS A 31 -11.41 2.94 -1.09
CA LYS A 31 -11.24 1.55 -1.51
C LYS A 31 -10.07 1.50 -2.48
N PHE A 32 -9.17 0.56 -2.25
CA PHE A 32 -7.96 0.40 -3.06
C PHE A 32 -7.55 -1.07 -3.01
N PRO A 33 -6.85 -1.56 -4.06
CA PRO A 33 -6.38 -2.94 -4.06
C PRO A 33 -5.33 -3.15 -2.97
N ALA A 34 -5.35 -4.31 -2.32
CA ALA A 34 -4.34 -4.64 -1.31
C ALA A 34 -2.95 -4.76 -1.95
N HIS A 35 -1.98 -4.02 -1.44
CA HIS A 35 -0.64 -3.94 -2.02
C HIS A 35 0.43 -3.68 -0.97
N ILE A 36 1.64 -4.17 -1.20
CA ILE A 36 2.84 -3.82 -0.44
C ILE A 36 3.70 -2.91 -1.31
N ASN A 37 4.05 -1.73 -0.82
CA ASN A 37 4.90 -0.79 -1.55
C ASN A 37 6.32 -1.34 -1.66
N ILE A 38 6.83 -1.48 -2.89
CA ILE A 38 8.25 -1.75 -3.16
C ILE A 38 8.99 -0.42 -3.25
N GLN A 39 8.48 0.48 -4.09
CA GLN A 39 9.05 1.80 -4.33
C GLN A 39 7.95 2.75 -4.83
N CYS A 40 8.04 4.03 -4.47
CA CYS A 40 7.08 5.07 -4.86
C CYS A 40 7.76 6.32 -5.43
N ASN A 41 6.96 7.22 -6.01
CA ASN A 41 7.41 8.49 -6.60
C ASN A 41 8.45 8.30 -7.73
N LEU A 42 8.20 7.34 -8.62
CA LEU A 42 9.02 7.06 -9.78
C LEU A 42 8.46 7.73 -11.02
N ASP A 43 9.33 8.17 -11.92
CA ASP A 43 8.92 8.45 -13.29
C ASP A 43 8.49 7.17 -14.00
N LYS A 44 7.68 7.32 -15.05
CA LYS A 44 7.05 6.19 -15.74
C LYS A 44 8.06 5.15 -16.20
N GLN A 45 9.16 5.59 -16.82
CA GLN A 45 10.20 4.67 -17.30
C GLN A 45 10.93 3.98 -16.15
N GLU A 46 11.26 4.72 -15.08
CA GLU A 46 11.91 4.15 -13.89
C GLU A 46 11.04 3.07 -13.23
N ALA A 47 9.72 3.29 -13.19
CA ALA A 47 8.78 2.31 -12.66
C ALA A 47 8.71 1.04 -13.52
N VAL A 48 8.77 1.17 -14.85
CA VAL A 48 8.82 0.04 -15.78
C VAL A 48 10.12 -0.75 -15.62
N ASP A 49 11.27 -0.07 -15.57
CA ASP A 49 12.57 -0.70 -15.40
C ASP A 49 12.64 -1.46 -14.06
N MET A 50 12.11 -0.85 -13.00
CA MET A 50 12.03 -1.47 -11.68
C MET A 50 11.07 -2.66 -11.66
N TYR A 51 9.90 -2.56 -12.29
CA TYR A 51 8.99 -3.70 -12.43
C TYR A 51 9.68 -4.90 -13.10
N HIS A 52 10.42 -4.69 -14.20
CA HIS A 52 11.12 -5.79 -14.87
C HIS A 52 12.19 -6.43 -13.98
N ARG A 53 12.90 -5.61 -13.20
CA ARG A 53 13.86 -6.12 -12.21
C ARG A 53 13.18 -6.99 -11.15
N PHE A 54 12.10 -6.50 -10.54
CA PHE A 54 11.40 -7.23 -9.48
C PHE A 54 10.60 -8.44 -9.99
N LYS A 55 10.17 -8.43 -11.25
CA LYS A 55 9.56 -9.58 -11.91
C LYS A 55 10.55 -10.74 -12.12
N SER A 56 11.84 -10.43 -12.29
CA SER A 56 12.88 -11.42 -12.59
C SER A 56 13.47 -12.12 -11.37
N ILE A 57 13.07 -11.75 -10.15
CA ILE A 57 13.56 -12.33 -8.89
C ILE A 57 12.50 -13.20 -8.22
N ASP A 58 12.94 -14.08 -7.34
CA ASP A 58 12.04 -14.87 -6.50
C ASP A 58 11.18 -13.96 -5.62
N LEU A 59 9.87 -14.22 -5.62
CA LEU A 59 8.91 -13.47 -4.82
C LEU A 59 9.11 -13.80 -3.33
N PRO A 60 9.16 -12.80 -2.45
CA PRO A 60 9.28 -13.03 -1.01
C PRO A 60 7.93 -13.41 -0.39
N PHE A 61 7.97 -13.99 0.81
CA PHE A 61 6.81 -14.03 1.70
C PHE A 61 6.88 -12.90 2.74
N PHE A 62 5.71 -12.48 3.23
CA PHE A 62 5.59 -11.43 4.24
C PHE A 62 4.85 -11.91 5.49
N THR A 63 5.21 -11.35 6.63
CA THR A 63 4.52 -11.59 7.91
C THR A 63 4.37 -10.28 8.67
N GLY A 64 3.31 -10.12 9.46
CA GLY A 64 3.15 -8.94 10.31
C GLY A 64 4.30 -8.77 11.30
N SER A 65 4.85 -7.57 11.39
CA SER A 65 5.89 -7.17 12.35
C SER A 65 5.33 -6.19 13.36
N GLY A 66 5.02 -6.67 14.57
CA GLY A 66 4.46 -5.82 15.63
C GLY A 66 3.05 -5.33 15.31
N ASN A 67 2.63 -4.27 15.99
CA ASN A 67 1.27 -3.75 15.89
C ASN A 67 1.10 -2.79 14.70
N PRO A 68 -0.10 -2.75 14.10
CA PRO A 68 -0.48 -1.68 13.18
C PRO A 68 -0.27 -0.30 13.79
N LYS A 69 0.02 0.69 12.95
CA LYS A 69 0.28 2.07 13.36
C LYS A 69 -0.40 3.07 12.43
N ILE A 70 -0.70 4.25 12.97
CA ILE A 70 -1.16 5.39 12.18
C ILE A 70 0.07 6.15 11.69
N VAL A 71 0.15 6.39 10.38
CA VAL A 71 1.23 7.15 9.75
C VAL A 71 0.63 8.32 8.98
N LYS A 72 1.40 9.40 8.87
CA LYS A 72 1.05 10.60 8.11
C LYS A 72 2.09 10.79 7.01
N HIS A 73 1.64 10.79 5.77
CA HIS A 73 2.43 11.08 4.58
C HIS A 73 2.04 12.45 4.05
N ARG A 74 3.03 13.29 3.73
CA ARG A 74 2.79 14.61 3.14
C ARG A 74 2.81 14.52 1.63
N HIS A 75 1.70 14.86 0.98
CA HIS A 75 1.58 14.86 -0.47
C HIS A 75 1.65 16.28 -1.02
N TYR A 76 2.56 16.48 -1.97
CA TYR A 76 2.69 17.71 -2.73
C TYR A 76 1.81 17.60 -3.98
N THR A 77 0.85 18.51 -4.12
CA THR A 77 0.03 18.61 -5.33
C THR A 77 0.61 19.67 -6.26
N HIS A 78 0.67 19.37 -7.58
CA HIS A 78 1.17 20.32 -8.58
C HIS A 78 0.17 21.45 -8.89
N TYR A 79 -1.12 21.20 -8.64
CA TYR A 79 -2.23 22.03 -9.14
C TYR A 79 -2.82 22.99 -8.11
N LYS A 80 -2.60 22.75 -6.82
CA LYS A 80 -2.97 23.68 -5.74
C LYS A 80 -1.69 23.92 -4.96
N SER A 81 -1.33 25.17 -4.70
CA SER A 81 -0.22 25.57 -3.84
C SER A 81 -0.50 25.21 -2.37
N GLY A 82 -0.73 23.93 -2.09
CA GLY A 82 -1.15 23.36 -0.83
C GLY A 82 -0.69 21.90 -0.70
N HIS A 83 -0.48 21.50 0.55
CA HIS A 83 -0.19 20.11 0.92
C HIS A 83 -1.49 19.40 1.24
N VAL A 84 -1.60 18.15 0.78
CA VAL A 84 -2.65 17.23 1.21
C VAL A 84 -1.99 16.23 2.15
N ASP A 85 -2.62 16.02 3.30
CA ASP A 85 -2.13 15.07 4.28
C ASP A 85 -2.81 13.71 4.05
N LEU A 86 -2.03 12.72 3.63
CA LEU A 86 -2.52 11.34 3.52
C LEU A 86 -2.20 10.61 4.81
N HIS A 87 -3.24 10.25 5.54
CA HIS A 87 -3.15 9.43 6.73
C HIS A 87 -3.37 7.97 6.37
N THR A 88 -2.60 7.08 6.99
CA THR A 88 -2.66 5.64 6.76
C THR A 88 -2.74 4.88 8.07
N ILE A 89 -3.46 3.76 8.06
CA ILE A 89 -3.22 2.67 9.01
C ILE A 89 -2.34 1.66 8.27
N GLU A 90 -1.19 1.34 8.84
CA GLU A 90 -0.20 0.45 8.22
C GLU A 90 0.16 -0.69 9.15
N GLN A 91 0.27 -1.89 8.59
CA GLN A 91 0.89 -3.03 9.25
C GLN A 91 2.36 -3.12 8.80
N PRO A 92 3.34 -2.88 9.68
CA PRO A 92 4.74 -3.15 9.35
C PRO A 92 4.93 -4.63 9.07
N LEU A 93 5.87 -4.99 8.18
CA LEU A 93 6.10 -6.37 7.74
C LEU A 93 7.55 -6.83 7.97
N CYS A 94 7.72 -8.13 8.15
CA CYS A 94 8.97 -8.83 7.91
C CYS A 94 8.97 -9.44 6.51
N VAL A 95 10.11 -9.39 5.82
CA VAL A 95 10.36 -9.97 4.51
C VAL A 95 11.20 -11.23 4.70
N ASN A 96 10.69 -12.39 4.28
CA ASN A 96 11.37 -13.66 4.47
C ASN A 96 11.80 -13.94 5.93
N GLY A 97 10.99 -13.48 6.89
CA GLY A 97 11.26 -13.60 8.33
C GLY A 97 12.22 -12.55 8.90
N VAL A 98 12.79 -11.67 8.06
CA VAL A 98 13.68 -10.59 8.48
C VAL A 98 12.91 -9.28 8.55
N LYS A 99 13.05 -8.54 9.66
CA LYS A 99 12.47 -7.21 9.79
C LYS A 99 13.23 -6.22 8.92
N ILE A 100 12.56 -5.62 7.94
CA ILE A 100 13.10 -4.56 7.09
C ILE A 100 12.35 -3.27 7.39
N GLU A 101 13.06 -2.21 7.75
CA GLU A 101 12.45 -0.91 8.00
C GLU A 101 11.83 -0.34 6.72
N GLY A 102 10.68 0.32 6.87
CA GLY A 102 9.96 0.94 5.75
C GLY A 102 9.03 0.01 4.99
N ILE A 103 9.15 -1.32 5.12
CA ILE A 103 8.22 -2.26 4.47
C ILE A 103 6.94 -2.41 5.29
N HIS A 104 5.81 -2.12 4.66
CA HIS A 104 4.50 -2.12 5.30
C HIS A 104 3.38 -2.45 4.31
N LEU A 105 2.27 -2.96 4.85
CA LEU A 105 1.00 -3.12 4.16
C LEU A 105 0.05 -1.99 4.60
N PRO A 106 -0.34 -1.07 3.70
CA PRO A 106 -1.41 -0.11 3.98
C PRO A 106 -2.75 -0.84 4.10
N LEU A 107 -3.45 -0.60 5.21
CA LEU A 107 -4.74 -1.23 5.52
C LEU A 107 -5.92 -0.28 5.33
N ALA A 108 -5.69 1.03 5.46
CA ALA A 108 -6.66 2.07 5.18
C ALA A 108 -5.95 3.39 4.83
N TYR A 109 -6.55 4.18 3.93
CA TYR A 109 -6.09 5.52 3.57
C TYR A 109 -7.17 6.56 3.88
N ARG A 110 -6.79 7.72 4.40
CA ARG A 110 -7.70 8.85 4.62
C ARG A 110 -7.01 10.16 4.27
N ILE A 111 -7.74 11.02 3.56
CA ILE A 111 -7.25 12.32 3.10
C ILE A 111 -7.66 13.39 4.11
N ASP A 112 -6.71 14.26 4.49
CA ASP A 112 -6.88 15.45 5.34
C ASP A 112 -7.52 15.24 6.72
N LYS A 113 -7.65 13.97 7.15
CA LYS A 113 -8.17 13.60 8.46
C LYS A 113 -7.40 12.42 9.01
N THR A 114 -6.93 12.54 10.25
CA THR A 114 -6.24 11.44 10.94
C THR A 114 -7.21 10.33 11.34
N PHE A 115 -6.66 9.12 11.49
CA PHE A 115 -7.34 8.05 12.20
C PHE A 115 -7.27 8.28 13.71
N THR A 116 -8.28 7.77 14.42
CA THR A 116 -8.36 7.80 15.87
C THR A 116 -7.73 6.53 16.47
N PRO A 117 -7.27 6.57 17.73
CA PRO A 117 -6.81 5.36 18.42
C PRO A 117 -7.88 4.25 18.50
N MET A 118 -9.16 4.64 18.56
CA MET A 118 -10.26 3.68 18.57
C MET A 118 -10.40 2.97 17.22
N GLU A 119 -10.24 3.67 16.10
CA GLU A 119 -10.19 3.03 14.78
C GLU A 119 -9.00 2.06 14.68
N LEU A 120 -7.83 2.46 15.16
CA LEU A 120 -6.64 1.60 15.19
C LEU A 120 -6.87 0.32 16.02
N ALA A 121 -7.61 0.41 17.13
CA ALA A 121 -7.93 -0.73 17.99
C ALA A 121 -8.83 -1.79 17.31
N HIS A 122 -9.54 -1.45 16.23
CA HIS A 122 -10.32 -2.39 15.43
C HIS A 122 -9.47 -3.13 14.37
N VAL A 123 -8.19 -2.77 14.24
CA VAL A 123 -7.29 -3.38 13.25
C VAL A 123 -6.65 -4.61 13.84
N HIS A 124 -6.79 -5.73 13.12
CA HIS A 124 -6.25 -7.02 13.53
C HIS A 124 -4.88 -7.26 12.89
N PRO A 125 -3.97 -7.99 13.56
CA PRO A 125 -2.76 -8.46 12.92
C PRO A 125 -3.08 -9.28 11.67
N ILE A 126 -2.31 -9.06 10.61
CA ILE A 126 -2.50 -9.81 9.37
C ILE A 126 -1.85 -11.19 9.46
N GLN A 127 -2.39 -12.14 8.69
CA GLN A 127 -1.76 -13.43 8.49
C GLN A 127 -0.56 -13.32 7.55
N ARG A 128 0.24 -14.39 7.47
CA ARG A 128 1.32 -14.50 6.47
C ARG A 128 0.75 -14.32 5.06
N ILE A 129 1.46 -13.58 4.24
CA ILE A 129 1.24 -13.45 2.80
C ILE A 129 2.29 -14.31 2.13
N TYR A 130 1.85 -15.33 1.39
CA TYR A 130 2.74 -16.22 0.64
C TYR A 130 3.15 -15.59 -0.70
N ASP A 131 4.27 -16.06 -1.23
CA ASP A 131 4.85 -15.66 -2.51
C ASP A 131 3.89 -15.87 -3.70
N ASN A 132 3.10 -16.94 -3.67
CA ASN A 132 2.08 -17.24 -4.67
C ASN A 132 0.80 -16.40 -4.55
N GLU A 133 0.68 -15.57 -3.51
CA GLU A 133 -0.47 -14.68 -3.29
C GLU A 133 -0.20 -13.25 -3.75
N ILE A 134 0.95 -12.98 -4.36
CA ILE A 134 1.34 -11.66 -4.83
C ILE A 134 1.79 -11.68 -6.29
N SER A 135 1.71 -10.53 -6.95
CA SER A 135 2.32 -10.27 -8.25
C SER A 135 2.97 -8.89 -8.24
N VAL A 136 4.01 -8.70 -9.06
CA VAL A 136 4.61 -7.37 -9.22
C VAL A 136 3.72 -6.56 -10.16
N CYS A 137 3.46 -5.31 -9.82
CA CYS A 137 2.71 -4.40 -10.69
C CYS A 137 3.28 -2.98 -10.64
N VAL A 138 2.94 -2.20 -11.67
CA VAL A 138 3.11 -0.75 -11.68
C VAL A 138 1.73 -0.13 -11.50
N ALA A 139 1.60 0.74 -10.51
CA ALA A 139 0.42 1.54 -10.28
C ALA A 139 0.66 3.00 -10.65
N ASP A 140 -0.31 3.60 -11.33
CA ASP A 140 -0.39 5.04 -11.44
C ASP A 140 -1.03 5.59 -10.16
N THR A 141 -0.24 6.36 -9.41
CA THR A 141 -0.62 6.95 -8.13
C THR A 141 -0.65 8.48 -8.21
N ASN A 142 -0.71 9.06 -9.41
CA ASN A 142 -0.65 10.51 -9.61
C ASN A 142 -1.80 11.26 -8.92
N SER A 143 -2.95 10.62 -8.73
CA SER A 143 -4.08 11.22 -8.00
C SER A 143 -3.79 11.29 -6.50
N THR A 144 -4.28 12.35 -5.86
CA THR A 144 -4.32 12.45 -4.40
C THR A 144 -5.39 11.56 -3.78
N ASP A 145 -6.37 11.10 -4.55
CA ASP A 145 -7.39 10.16 -4.09
C ASP A 145 -6.98 8.72 -4.43
N PRO A 146 -6.74 7.84 -3.43
CA PRO A 146 -6.48 6.43 -3.66
C PRO A 146 -7.57 5.68 -4.42
N ASN A 147 -8.81 6.17 -4.45
CA ASN A 147 -9.88 5.58 -5.27
C ASN A 147 -9.62 5.73 -6.78
N GLU A 148 -8.82 6.72 -7.17
CA GLU A 148 -8.49 7.01 -8.58
C GLU A 148 -7.19 6.34 -9.02
N TRP A 149 -6.48 5.67 -8.11
CA TRP A 149 -5.29 4.90 -8.48
C TRP A 149 -5.67 3.69 -9.31
N TYR A 150 -4.85 3.38 -10.31
CA TYR A 150 -5.09 2.24 -11.17
C TYR A 150 -3.81 1.47 -11.47
N ILE A 151 -3.97 0.19 -11.75
CA ILE A 151 -2.86 -0.67 -12.16
C ILE A 151 -2.55 -0.39 -13.63
N TYR A 152 -1.38 0.20 -13.87
CA TYR A 152 -0.88 0.52 -15.20
C TYR A 152 -0.31 -0.71 -15.92
N MET A 153 0.36 -1.59 -15.18
CA MET A 153 0.97 -2.81 -15.71
C MET A 153 0.98 -3.91 -14.63
N GLN A 154 0.66 -5.14 -15.03
CA GLN A 154 0.61 -6.30 -14.14
C GLN A 154 0.95 -7.58 -14.92
N ASP A 155 1.53 -8.56 -14.22
CA ASP A 155 1.70 -9.94 -14.68
C ASP A 155 0.41 -10.77 -14.69
#